data_AF-A0A9D4MDT3-F1
#
_entry.id   AF-A0A9D4MDT3-F1
#
_cell.length_a   1.000
_cell.length_b   1.000
_cell.length_c   1.000
_cell.angle_alpha   90.00
_cell.angle_beta   90.00
_cell.angle_gamma   90.00
#
_symmetry.space_group_name_H-M   'P 1'
#
loop_
_entity.id
_entity.type
_entity.pdbx_description
1 polymer ?
#
loop_
_entity_poly.entity_id
_entity_poly.type
_entity_poly.pdbx_seq_one_letter_code
_entity_poly.pdbx_strand_id
1 'polypeptide(L)' 'MRMLLVATMFLCLFIHGVFGAPAGCLCTREYDPMCGRNGRTYANPCILRCACVRLRHKGPCRT' A
#
# COMPACT_ATOMS: atom_id res chain seq x y z
N MET A 1 39.72 2.75 -15.13
CA MET A 1 39.34 3.81 -14.17
C MET A 1 37.95 4.29 -14.57
N ARG A 2 36.96 4.28 -13.65
CA ARG A 2 35.56 4.74 -13.84
C ARG A 2 34.63 3.92 -14.76
N MET A 3 34.41 2.64 -14.45
CA MET A 3 33.23 1.91 -14.98
C MET A 3 32.50 1.08 -13.90
N LEU A 4 33.18 0.74 -12.80
CA LEU A 4 32.57 0.01 -11.68
C LEU A 4 31.61 0.86 -10.81
N LEU A 5 31.74 2.19 -10.81
CA LEU A 5 30.90 3.11 -10.02
C LEU A 5 29.53 3.42 -10.66
N VAL A 6 29.35 3.13 -11.95
CA VAL A 6 28.10 3.43 -12.68
C VAL A 6 27.14 2.23 -12.67
N ALA A 7 27.65 1.00 -12.60
CA ALA A 7 26.82 -0.21 -12.51
C ALA A 7 26.06 -0.31 -11.18
N THR A 8 26.63 0.20 -10.09
CA THR A 8 25.95 0.29 -8.78
C THR A 8 24.92 1.42 -8.74
N MET A 9 25.15 2.52 -9.46
CA MET A 9 24.20 3.64 -9.57
C MET A 9 22.99 3.33 -10.47
N PHE A 10 23.15 2.51 -11.51
CA PHE A 10 21.99 2.02 -12.28
C PHE A 10 21.20 0.93 -11.55
N LEU A 11 21.85 0.10 -10.73
CA LEU A 11 21.14 -0.85 -9.86
C LEU A 11 20.36 -0.13 -8.75
N CYS A 12 20.87 0.97 -8.19
CA CYS A 12 20.09 1.79 -7.26
C CYS A 12 18.93 2.55 -7.94
N LEU A 13 19.08 3.01 -9.19
CA LEU A 13 17.96 3.68 -9.89
C LEU A 13 16.91 2.69 -10.45
N PHE A 14 17.28 1.45 -10.79
CA PHE A 14 16.33 0.42 -11.23
C PHE A 14 15.79 -0.46 -10.08
N ILE A 15 16.51 -0.62 -8.96
CA ILE A 15 16.06 -1.44 -7.81
C ILE A 15 15.67 -0.58 -6.60
N HIS A 16 16.31 0.57 -6.34
CA HIS A 16 15.99 1.46 -5.19
C HIS A 16 15.09 2.66 -5.55
N GLY A 17 14.41 2.63 -6.70
CA GLY A 17 13.34 3.59 -7.06
C GLY A 17 11.93 3.00 -7.10
N VAL A 18 11.79 1.67 -7.08
CA VAL A 18 10.51 0.95 -7.19
C VAL A 18 10.02 0.38 -5.84
N PHE A 19 10.91 0.34 -4.83
CA PHE A 19 10.59 -0.13 -3.48
C PHE A 19 10.62 1.01 -2.45
N GLY A 20 10.24 2.22 -2.88
CA GLY A 20 9.80 3.24 -1.94
C GLY A 20 8.60 2.69 -1.17
N ALA A 21 8.63 2.81 0.16
CA ALA A 21 7.47 2.61 1.05
C ALA A 21 6.18 3.09 0.36
N PRO A 22 5.01 2.45 0.55
CA PRO A 22 3.79 2.80 -0.18
C PRO A 22 3.51 4.29 -0.01
N ALA A 23 3.93 5.08 -1.00
CA ALA A 23 3.72 6.51 -1.02
C ALA A 23 2.21 6.65 -1.17
N GLY A 24 1.56 6.99 -0.05
CA GLY A 24 0.12 7.13 0.15
C GLY A 24 -0.75 6.42 -0.88
N CYS A 25 -1.33 5.27 -0.53
CA CYS A 25 -2.17 4.55 -1.47
C CYS A 25 -3.19 5.49 -2.12
N LEU A 26 -3.14 5.53 -3.45
CA LEU A 26 -4.03 6.32 -4.27
C LEU A 26 -5.40 5.63 -4.24
N CYS A 27 -6.24 6.06 -3.31
CA CYS A 27 -7.61 5.60 -3.18
C CYS A 27 -8.58 6.73 -3.47
N THR A 28 -9.72 6.39 -4.07
CA THR A 28 -10.85 7.31 -4.19
C THR A 28 -11.41 7.64 -2.81
N ARG A 29 -12.20 8.73 -2.73
CA ARG A 29 -12.96 9.10 -1.53
C ARG A 29 -14.37 8.50 -1.52
N GLU A 30 -14.61 7.46 -2.31
CA GLU A 30 -15.86 6.72 -2.29
C GLU A 30 -16.06 6.07 -0.91
N TYR A 31 -17.29 6.06 -0.44
CA TYR A 31 -17.68 5.46 0.82
C TYR A 31 -18.37 4.12 0.58
N ASP A 32 -17.63 3.03 0.75
CA ASP A 32 -18.09 1.64 0.68
C ASP A 32 -17.47 0.86 1.85
N PRO A 33 -18.02 1.00 3.07
CA PRO A 33 -17.33 0.61 4.29
C PRO A 33 -17.08 -0.91 4.35
N MET A 34 -15.88 -1.28 4.83
CA MET A 34 -15.44 -2.67 4.97
C MET A 34 -14.91 -2.94 6.38
N CYS A 35 -15.28 -4.07 6.97
CA CYS A 35 -14.76 -4.48 8.28
C CYS A 35 -13.51 -5.35 8.11
N GLY A 36 -12.38 -4.91 8.67
CA GLY A 36 -11.14 -5.68 8.70
C GLY A 36 -11.13 -6.77 9.77
N ARG A 37 -10.31 -7.81 9.60
CA ARG A 37 -10.08 -8.84 10.62
C ARG A 37 -9.47 -8.30 11.91
N ASN A 38 -8.89 -7.10 11.86
CA ASN A 38 -8.38 -6.37 13.02
C ASN A 38 -9.47 -5.57 13.78
N GLY A 39 -10.75 -5.73 13.41
CA GLY A 39 -11.85 -5.02 14.05
C GLY A 39 -11.97 -3.54 13.68
N ARG A 40 -11.19 -3.05 12.71
CA ARG A 40 -11.28 -1.67 12.23
C ARG A 40 -12.16 -1.58 10.98
N THR A 41 -12.99 -0.54 10.92
CA THR A 41 -13.73 -0.18 9.71
C THR A 41 -12.85 0.63 8.77
N TYR A 42 -12.81 0.25 7.51
CA TYR A 42 -12.13 0.95 6.42
C TYR A 42 -13.17 1.61 5.51
N ALA A 43 -12.95 2.87 5.12
CA ALA A 43 -13.96 3.64 4.38
C ALA A 43 -14.26 3.10 2.97
N ASN A 44 -13.32 2.36 2.37
CA ASN A 44 -13.53 1.63 1.12
C ASN A 44 -12.55 0.44 0.97
N PRO A 45 -12.79 -0.47 0.00
CA PRO A 45 -11.92 -1.62 -0.26
C PRO A 45 -10.47 -1.25 -0.60
N CYS A 46 -10.26 -0.11 -1.25
CA CYS A 46 -8.91 0.36 -1.59
C CYS A 46 -8.12 0.66 -0.31
N ILE A 47 -8.71 1.40 0.64
CA ILE A 47 -8.04 1.74 1.91
C ILE A 47 -7.79 0.48 2.76
N LEU A 48 -8.69 -0.51 2.72
CA LEU A 48 -8.47 -1.81 3.39
C LEU A 48 -7.25 -2.56 2.80
N ARG A 49 -7.14 -2.61 1.47
CA ARG A 49 -6.00 -3.23 0.78
C ARG A 49 -4.71 -2.46 1.02
N CYS A 50 -4.80 -1.13 1.04
CA CYS A 50 -3.68 -0.24 1.37
C CYS A 50 -3.12 -0.53 2.76
N ALA A 51 -4.00 -0.74 3.73
CA ALA A 51 -3.60 -1.09 5.09
C ALA A 51 -3.13 -2.55 5.23
N CYS A 52 -3.08 -3.32 4.13
CA CYS A 52 -2.73 -4.74 4.11
C CYS A 52 -3.55 -5.59 5.11
N VAL A 53 -4.81 -5.20 5.34
CA VAL A 53 -5.70 -5.90 6.28
C VAL A 53 -6.64 -6.82 5.52
N ARG A 54 -6.79 -8.05 6.03
CA ARG A 54 -7.75 -9.00 5.45
C ARG A 54 -9.18 -8.57 5.78
N LEU A 55 -10.07 -8.67 4.78
CA LEU A 55 -11.50 -8.45 4.96
C LEU A 55 -12.08 -9.49 5.94
N ARG A 56 -12.93 -9.02 6.86
CA ARG A 56 -13.79 -9.86 7.69
C ARG A 56 -15.17 -10.01 7.04
N HIS A 57 -15.85 -8.89 6.78
CA HIS A 57 -17.13 -8.84 6.07
C HIS A 57 -17.36 -7.46 5.43
N LYS A 58 -18.30 -7.38 4.49
CA LYS A 58 -18.76 -6.11 3.91
C LYS A 58 -19.53 -5.29 4.95
N GLY A 59 -19.49 -3.97 4.85
CA GLY A 59 -20.08 -3.05 5.81
C GLY A 59 -19.14 -2.73 7.00
N PRO A 60 -19.52 -1.77 7.85
CA PRO A 60 -18.73 -1.37 9.01
C PRO A 60 -18.64 -2.48 10.07
N CYS A 61 -17.56 -2.51 10.84
CA CYS A 61 -17.49 -3.36 12.02
C CYS A 61 -18.55 -2.92 13.05
N ARG A 62 -19.23 -3.89 13.65
CA ARG A 62 -20.08 -3.66 14.84
C ARG A 62 -19.18 -3.87 16.06
N THR A 63 -19.07 -2.84 16.91
CA THR A 63 -18.36 -2.88 18.20
C THR A 63 -18.86 -4.02 19.07
#